data_AF-A0A9E4N678-F1
#
_entry.id   AF-A0A9E4N678-F1
#
_cell.length_a   1.000
_cell.length_b   1.000
_cell.length_c   1.000
_cell.angle_alpha   90.00
_cell.angle_beta   90.00
_cell.angle_gamma   90.00
#
_symmetry.space_group_name_H-M   'P 1'
#
loop_
_entity.id
_entity.type
_entity.pdbx_description
1 polymer ?
#
loop_
_entity_poly.entity_id
_entity_poly.type
_entity_poly.pdbx_seq_one_letter_code
_entity_poly.pdbx_strand_id
1 'polypeptide(L)'
;MPKPRKALVLLEETPYYHCVSRCVRRAFLCGVDAHTGKSYEHRRQWIVDRMKLLADIFAIDICSYAVLSNHYHVILHVDSGCAAKWSDQEVIERWERLFSLPVIVRRYLGKEP
;
A
#
# COMPACT_ATOMS: atom_id res chain seq x y z
N MET A 1 5.57 24.25 3.77
CA MET A 1 4.72 23.37 4.60
C MET A 1 4.33 22.13 3.79
N PRO A 2 4.26 20.93 4.40
CA PRO A 2 3.74 19.75 3.72
C PRO A 2 2.26 19.95 3.36
N LYS A 3 1.88 19.64 2.12
CA LYS A 3 0.47 19.66 1.68
C LYS A 3 -0.21 18.34 2.02
N PRO A 4 -1.52 18.33 2.35
CA PRO A 4 -2.26 17.08 2.54
C PRO A 4 -2.28 16.29 1.21
N ARG A 5 -2.20 14.95 1.28
CA ARG A 5 -2.10 14.10 0.08
C ARG A 5 -3.26 14.31 -0.91
N LYS A 6 -4.46 14.63 -0.43
CA LYS A 6 -5.61 14.97 -1.29
C LYS A 6 -5.38 16.19 -2.19
N ALA A 7 -4.43 17.05 -1.85
CA ALA A 7 -4.04 18.21 -2.65
C ALA A 7 -2.78 17.95 -3.50
N LEU A 8 -2.26 16.71 -3.47
CA LEU A 8 -1.11 16.25 -4.25
C LEU A 8 -1.51 15.23 -5.32
N VAL A 9 -2.71 14.65 -5.23
CA VAL A 9 -3.25 13.68 -6.17
C VAL A 9 -4.31 14.37 -7.02
N LEU A 10 -4.10 14.39 -8.34
CA LEU A 10 -5.01 14.95 -9.33
C LEU A 10 -5.08 13.99 -10.51
N LEU A 11 -6.07 13.10 -10.48
CA LEU A 11 -6.22 12.03 -11.47
C LEU A 11 -6.59 12.53 -12.87
N GLU A 12 -7.13 13.75 -12.96
CA GLU A 12 -7.42 14.44 -14.23
C GLU A 12 -6.15 14.76 -15.03
N GLU A 13 -5.04 15.04 -14.33
CA GLU A 13 -3.74 15.33 -14.96
C GLU A 13 -2.93 14.06 -15.20
N THR A 14 -2.86 13.18 -14.21
CA THR A 14 -2.15 11.90 -14.35
C THR A 14 -2.65 10.84 -13.38
N PRO A 15 -2.83 9.59 -13.84
CA PRO A 15 -3.07 8.45 -12.96
C PRO A 15 -1.77 7.87 -12.38
N TYR A 16 -0.58 8.34 -12.80
CA TYR A 16 0.71 7.80 -12.40
C TYR A 16 1.38 8.62 -11.30
N TYR A 17 1.86 7.95 -10.25
CA TYR A 17 2.53 8.60 -9.12
C TYR A 17 3.79 7.87 -8.71
N HIS A 18 4.81 8.65 -8.35
CA HIS A 18 6.01 8.16 -7.69
C HIS A 18 5.89 8.35 -6.19
N CYS A 19 5.72 7.26 -5.45
CA CYS A 19 5.68 7.28 -3.99
C CYS A 19 7.01 6.81 -3.40
N VAL A 20 7.45 7.54 -2.37
CA VAL A 20 8.71 7.26 -1.66
C VAL A 20 8.43 7.25 -0.18
N SER A 21 8.94 6.24 0.52
CA SER A 21 8.95 6.20 1.97
C SER A 21 10.35 5.88 2.45
N ARG A 22 10.82 6.66 3.42
CA ARG A 22 12.17 6.56 3.99
C ARG A 22 12.07 6.41 5.49
N CYS A 23 12.83 5.48 6.03
CA CYS A 23 13.05 5.41 7.45
C CYS A 23 14.07 6.45 7.89
N VAL A 24 13.80 7.05 9.06
CA VAL A 24 14.67 8.01 9.72
C VAL A 24 15.34 7.36 10.93
N ARG A 25 16.25 8.10 11.58
CA ARG A 25 16.89 7.66 12.84
C ARG A 25 17.61 6.29 12.74
N ARG A 26 18.16 5.98 11.56
CA ARG A 26 18.88 4.72 11.28
C ARG A 26 18.04 3.43 11.48
N ALA A 27 16.72 3.53 11.52
CA ALA A 27 15.87 2.34 11.44
C ALA A 27 15.94 1.80 10.01
N PHE A 28 16.80 0.83 9.71
CA PHE A 28 16.85 0.23 8.37
C PHE A 28 15.61 -0.65 8.13
N LEU A 29 15.05 -0.58 6.92
CA LEU A 29 13.99 -1.45 6.42
C LEU A 29 14.48 -2.90 6.26
N CYS A 30 15.65 -3.06 5.67
CA CYS A 30 16.32 -4.33 5.38
C CYS A 30 17.84 -4.11 5.25
N GLY A 31 18.59 -5.13 4.88
CA GLY A 31 20.05 -5.08 4.79
C GLY A 31 20.75 -5.45 6.10
N VAL A 32 22.08 -5.33 6.10
CA VAL A 32 22.92 -5.64 7.26
C VAL A 32 23.09 -4.39 8.10
N ASP A 33 22.76 -4.49 9.39
CA ASP A 33 23.06 -3.44 10.36
C ASP A 33 24.56 -3.40 10.63
N ALA A 34 25.20 -2.28 10.30
CA ALA A 34 26.64 -2.11 10.43
C ALA A 34 27.14 -2.12 11.90
N HIS A 35 26.27 -1.83 12.89
CA HIS A 35 26.70 -1.82 14.30
C HIS A 35 26.63 -3.22 14.93
N THR A 36 25.56 -3.96 14.63
CA THR A 36 25.33 -5.29 15.23
C THR A 36 25.79 -6.44 14.33
N GLY A 37 26.08 -6.18 13.06
CA GLY A 37 26.36 -7.20 12.03
C GLY A 37 25.14 -8.03 11.63
N LYS A 38 23.96 -7.77 12.21
CA LYS A 38 22.76 -8.58 12.00
C LYS A 38 22.13 -8.29 10.64
N SER A 39 21.83 -9.34 9.88
CA SER A 39 21.14 -9.25 8.59
C SER A 39 19.62 -9.21 8.77
N TYR A 40 19.00 -8.19 8.19
CA TYR A 40 17.55 -8.04 8.06
C TYR A 40 17.09 -8.13 6.60
N GLU A 41 17.92 -8.73 5.74
CA GLU A 41 17.68 -8.81 4.30
C GLU A 41 16.38 -9.54 3.94
N HIS A 42 15.97 -10.52 4.76
CA HIS A 42 14.69 -11.22 4.61
C HIS A 42 13.47 -10.28 4.55
N ARG A 43 13.54 -9.10 5.19
CA ARG A 43 12.45 -8.11 5.19
C ARG A 43 12.22 -7.47 3.83
N ARG A 44 13.22 -7.50 2.92
CA ARG A 44 13.06 -6.99 1.57
C ARG A 44 11.90 -7.69 0.87
N GLN A 45 11.86 -9.02 0.95
CA GLN A 45 10.79 -9.79 0.33
C GLN A 45 9.44 -9.49 1.00
N TRP A 46 9.39 -9.35 2.33
CA TRP A 46 8.16 -8.97 3.03
C TRP A 46 7.60 -7.63 2.55
N ILE A 47 8.47 -6.66 2.28
CA ILE A 47 8.05 -5.35 1.73
C ILE A 47 7.47 -5.54 0.33
N VAL A 48 8.13 -6.32 -0.53
CA VAL A 48 7.64 -6.61 -1.89
C VAL A 48 6.29 -7.34 -1.86
N ASP A 49 6.15 -8.36 -1.01
CA ASP A 49 4.91 -9.12 -0.86
C ASP A 49 3.79 -8.22 -0.34
N ARG A 50 4.10 -7.31 0.60
CA ARG A 50 3.15 -6.34 1.10
C ARG A 50 2.72 -5.35 0.01
N MET A 51 3.64 -4.87 -0.82
CA MET A 51 3.29 -4.02 -1.96
C MET A 51 2.31 -4.73 -2.91
N LYS A 52 2.61 -5.98 -3.27
CA LYS A 52 1.75 -6.80 -4.16
C LYS A 52 0.37 -7.06 -3.54
N LEU A 53 0.32 -7.40 -2.25
CA LEU A 53 -0.95 -7.59 -1.54
C LEU A 53 -1.81 -6.32 -1.56
N LEU A 54 -1.19 -5.16 -1.31
CA LEU A 54 -1.92 -3.89 -1.33
C LEU A 54 -2.40 -3.53 -2.74
N ALA A 55 -1.58 -3.75 -3.77
CA ALA A 55 -1.95 -3.56 -5.16
C ALA A 55 -3.10 -4.47 -5.63
N ASP A 56 -3.25 -5.66 -5.04
CA ASP A 56 -4.36 -6.57 -5.34
C ASP A 56 -5.66 -6.22 -4.56
N ILE A 57 -5.51 -5.59 -3.39
CA ILE A 57 -6.64 -5.13 -2.57
C ILE A 57 -7.21 -3.82 -3.09
N PHE A 58 -6.34 -2.87 -3.46
CA PHE A 58 -6.71 -1.56 -3.98
C PHE A 58 -6.66 -1.56 -5.50
N ALA A 59 -7.41 -0.67 -6.17
CA ALA A 59 -7.35 -0.53 -7.63
C ALA A 59 -6.06 0.22 -8.03
N ILE A 60 -4.91 -0.40 -7.80
CA ILE A 60 -3.58 0.16 -7.99
C ILE A 60 -2.70 -0.84 -8.72
N ASP A 61 -2.13 -0.44 -9.85
CA ASP A 61 -1.07 -1.21 -10.49
C ASP A 61 0.30 -0.73 -10.02
N ILE A 62 1.24 -1.66 -9.86
CA ILE A 62 2.65 -1.34 -9.62
C ILE A 62 3.39 -1.39 -10.95
N CYS A 63 3.76 -0.22 -11.49
CA CYS A 63 4.52 -0.12 -12.73
C CYS A 63 5.99 -0.49 -12.50
N SER A 64 6.57 -0.05 -11.37
CA SER A 64 7.92 -0.45 -10.95
C SER A 64 8.13 -0.17 -9.47
N TYR A 65 9.15 -0.79 -8.88
CA TYR A 65 9.54 -0.52 -7.50
C TYR A 65 11.05 -0.74 -7.31
N ALA A 66 11.61 -0.09 -6.30
CA ALA A 66 12.96 -0.33 -5.81
C ALA A 66 12.96 -0.30 -4.29
N VAL A 67 13.41 -1.39 -3.66
CA VAL A 67 13.58 -1.47 -2.20
C VAL A 67 15.06 -1.28 -1.89
N LEU A 68 15.40 -0.33 -1.03
CA LEU A 68 16.74 -0.11 -0.52
C LEU A 68 16.73 -0.33 1.01
N SER A 69 17.91 -0.37 1.62
CA SER A 69 18.04 -0.65 3.06
C SER A 69 17.33 0.38 3.96
N ASN A 70 17.19 1.64 3.54
CA ASN A 70 16.60 2.71 4.35
C ASN A 70 15.38 3.40 3.71
N HIS A 71 15.03 3.07 2.47
CA HIS A 71 13.85 3.62 1.80
C HIS A 71 13.41 2.71 0.65
N TYR A 72 12.21 2.96 0.13
CA TYR A 72 11.77 2.37 -1.11
C TYR A 72 11.12 3.42 -2.01
N HIS A 73 11.13 3.12 -3.30
CA HIS A 73 10.42 3.83 -4.35
C HIS A 73 9.39 2.88 -4.96
N VAL A 74 8.19 3.39 -5.23
CA VAL A 74 7.16 2.66 -5.98
C VAL A 74 6.53 3.62 -6.99
N ILE A 75 6.53 3.22 -8.26
CA ILE A 75 5.78 3.90 -9.32
C ILE A 75 4.47 3.13 -9.46
N LEU A 76 3.37 3.84 -9.24
CA LEU A 76 2.03 3.26 -9.22
C LEU A 76 1.11 3.97 -10.20
N HIS A 77 0.12 3.23 -10.69
CA HIS A 77 -0.97 3.69 -11.52
C HIS A 77 -2.28 3.51 -10.74
N VAL A 78 -3.09 4.57 -10.68
CA VAL A 78 -4.41 4.54 -10.04
C VAL A 78 -5.45 4.16 -11.08
N ASP A 79 -5.95 2.92 -11.02
CA ASP A 79 -7.00 2.44 -11.92
C ASP A 79 -8.39 2.82 -11.39
N SER A 80 -8.73 4.10 -11.54
CA SER A 80 -10.05 4.61 -11.17
C SER A 80 -11.18 3.96 -12.00
N GLY A 81 -10.87 3.48 -13.21
CA GLY A 81 -11.82 2.80 -14.08
C GLY A 81 -12.23 1.43 -13.54
N CYS A 82 -11.28 0.67 -13.00
CA CYS A 82 -11.54 -0.58 -12.29
C CYS A 82 -12.30 -0.31 -10.98
N ALA A 83 -11.82 0.65 -10.17
CA ALA A 83 -12.46 0.99 -8.90
C ALA A 83 -13.94 1.37 -9.05
N ALA A 84 -14.29 2.14 -10.08
CA ALA A 84 -15.65 2.59 -10.33
C ALA A 84 -16.63 1.47 -10.72
N LYS A 85 -16.10 0.29 -11.11
CA LYS A 85 -16.92 -0.87 -11.49
C LYS A 85 -17.22 -1.79 -10.30
N TRP A 86 -16.52 -1.62 -9.18
CA TRP A 86 -16.72 -2.46 -8.00
C TRP A 86 -18.06 -2.17 -7.35
N SER A 87 -18.77 -3.24 -7.00
CA SER A 87 -19.95 -3.13 -6.15
C SER A 87 -19.56 -2.83 -4.71
N ASP A 88 -20.48 -2.29 -3.91
CA ASP A 88 -20.28 -2.08 -2.47
C ASP A 88 -19.83 -3.38 -1.77
N GLN A 89 -20.41 -4.51 -2.16
CA GLN A 89 -20.02 -5.83 -1.67
C GLN A 89 -18.54 -6.13 -1.95
N GLU A 90 -18.10 -5.95 -3.19
CA GLU A 90 -16.71 -6.20 -3.58
C GLU A 90 -15.73 -5.26 -2.88
N VAL A 91 -16.10 -3.98 -2.72
CA VAL A 91 -15.31 -3.01 -1.94
C VAL A 91 -15.13 -3.49 -0.49
N ILE A 92 -16.21 -3.97 0.14
CA ILE A 92 -16.17 -4.49 1.51
C ILE A 92 -15.30 -5.74 1.61
N GLU A 93 -15.46 -6.71 0.70
CA GLU A 93 -14.66 -7.94 0.67
C GLU A 93 -13.17 -7.66 0.48
N ARG A 94 -12.82 -6.74 -0.41
CA ARG A 94 -11.43 -6.30 -0.60
C ARG A 94 -10.88 -5.64 0.67
N TRP A 95 -11.65 -4.76 1.30
CA TRP A 95 -11.25 -4.07 2.52
C TRP A 95 -11.06 -5.04 3.71
N GLU A 96 -11.92 -6.07 3.83
CA GLU A 96 -11.87 -7.11 4.87
C GLU A 96 -10.55 -7.89 4.87
N ARG A 97 -9.90 -8.02 3.70
CA ARG A 97 -8.58 -8.68 3.57
C ARG A 97 -7.46 -7.93 4.31
N LEU A 98 -7.67 -6.65 4.63
CA LEU A 98 -6.69 -5.79 5.26
C LEU A 98 -7.09 -5.33 6.66
N PHE A 99 -8.38 -5.11 6.87
CA PHE A 99 -8.93 -4.50 8.08
C PHE A 99 -10.10 -5.30 8.61
N SER A 100 -10.28 -5.28 9.93
CA SER A 100 -11.48 -5.82 10.55
C SER A 100 -12.71 -4.99 10.18
N LEU A 101 -13.78 -5.66 9.77
CA LEU A 101 -15.03 -4.99 9.43
C LEU A 101 -15.74 -4.46 10.69
N PRO A 102 -16.19 -3.19 10.67
CA PRO A 102 -17.10 -2.68 11.69
C PRO A 102 -18.38 -3.54 11.78
N VAL A 103 -18.95 -3.66 12.98
CA VAL A 103 -20.16 -4.49 13.21
C VAL A 103 -21.31 -4.10 12.28
N ILE A 104 -21.50 -2.79 12.04
CA ILE A 104 -22.57 -2.31 11.13
C ILE A 104 -22.39 -2.84 9.70
N VAL A 105 -21.15 -2.98 9.22
CA VAL A 105 -20.85 -3.55 7.90
C VAL A 105 -21.11 -5.05 7.91
N ARG A 106 -20.72 -5.77 8.97
CA ARG A 106 -21.02 -7.21 9.11
C ARG A 106 -22.53 -7.50 9.11
N ARG A 107 -23.33 -6.66 9.78
CA ARG A 107 -24.80 -6.74 9.74
C ARG A 107 -25.37 -6.42 8.37
N TYR A 108 -24.84 -5.40 7.69
CA TYR A 108 -25.21 -5.09 6.31
C TYR A 108 -24.98 -6.29 5.37
N LEU A 109 -23.88 -7.03 5.56
CA LEU A 109 -23.58 -8.25 4.83
C LEU A 109 -24.41 -9.48 5.24
N GLY A 110 -25.24 -9.38 6.28
CA GLY A 110 -25.94 -10.53 6.87
C GLY A 110 -25.00 -11.56 7.53
N LYS A 111 -23.74 -11.18 7.82
CA LYS A 111 -22.74 -12.07 8.45
C LYS A 111 -22.87 -12.16 9.98
N GLU A 112 -23.62 -11.26 10.61
CA GLU A 112 -23.99 -11.30 12.03
C GLU A 112 -25.46 -10.91 12.20
N PRO A 113 -26.19 -11.52 13.16
CA PRO A 113 -27.55 -11.10 13.52
C PRO A 113 -27.65 -9.70 14.16
#